data_AF-A0A7S2V1S7-F1
#
_entry.id   AF-A0A7S2V1S7-F1
#
_cell.length_a   1.000
_cell.length_b   1.000
_cell.length_c   1.000
_cell.angle_alpha   90.00
_cell.angle_beta   90.00
_cell.angle_gamma   90.00
#
_symmetry.space_group_name_H-M   'P 1'
#
loop_
_entity.id
_entity.type
_entity.pdbx_description
1 polymer ?
#
loop_
_entity_poly.entity_id
_entity_poly.type
_entity_poly.pdbx_seq_one_letter_code
_entity_poly.pdbx_strand_id
1 'polypeptide(L)'
;MWNPSPDWPRLVGHLNVGVLQLGSLAEEVDPMLTHFTFRPRQPTANPADLPFFLSTNPLAEMEAEERQTVAASSSCGGGEGNMSEPALKALEEKVDKYNSRVQSLESFFEHQSTNMMKSLNSRSHTK
;
A
#
# COMPACT_ATOMS: atom_id res chain seq x y z
N MET A 1 14.70 -22.14 26.82
CA MET A 1 13.29 -21.92 26.42
C MET A 1 13.14 -22.37 24.98
N TRP A 2 12.27 -23.34 24.72
CA TRP A 2 11.96 -23.81 23.37
C TRP A 2 11.16 -22.72 22.64
N ASN A 3 11.62 -22.27 21.47
CA ASN A 3 10.83 -21.44 20.58
C ASN A 3 10.24 -22.37 19.52
N PRO A 4 8.94 -22.75 19.59
CA PRO A 4 8.35 -23.55 18.52
C PRO A 4 8.39 -22.72 17.25
N SER A 5 8.99 -23.28 16.20
CA SER A 5 9.07 -22.66 14.87
C SER A 5 7.69 -22.08 14.50
N PRO A 6 7.62 -20.85 13.95
CA PRO A 6 6.34 -20.20 13.69
C PRO A 6 5.47 -21.08 12.79
N ASP A 7 4.23 -21.32 13.22
CA ASP A 7 3.22 -22.04 12.45
C ASP A 7 2.84 -21.21 11.23
N TRP A 8 3.44 -21.53 10.09
CA TRP A 8 3.32 -20.77 8.83
C TRP A 8 1.87 -20.53 8.40
N PRO A 9 0.97 -21.54 8.36
CA PRO A 9 -0.44 -21.32 8.09
C PRO A 9 -1.08 -20.25 8.99
N ARG A 10 -0.79 -20.26 10.29
CA ARG A 10 -1.33 -19.28 11.24
C ARG A 10 -0.72 -17.90 11.04
N LEU A 11 0.58 -17.82 10.78
CA LEU A 11 1.26 -16.57 10.48
C LEU A 11 0.69 -15.91 9.22
N VAL A 12 0.49 -16.70 8.15
CA VAL A 12 -0.14 -16.23 6.90
C VAL A 12 -1.56 -15.77 7.16
N GLY A 13 -2.33 -16.49 7.99
CA GLY A 13 -3.66 -16.05 8.41
C GLY A 13 -3.66 -14.69 9.09
N HIS A 14 -2.74 -14.47 10.03
CA HIS A 14 -2.61 -13.18 10.72
C HIS A 14 -2.17 -12.05 9.76
N LEU A 15 -1.21 -12.33 8.88
CA LEU A 15 -0.76 -11.36 7.88
C LEU A 15 -1.88 -10.97 6.92
N ASN A 16 -2.68 -11.94 6.46
CA ASN A 16 -3.81 -11.67 5.57
C ASN A 16 -4.87 -10.78 6.24
N VAL A 17 -5.17 -11.03 7.52
CA VAL A 17 -6.06 -10.13 8.29
C VAL A 17 -5.47 -8.73 8.41
N GLY A 18 -4.16 -8.63 8.70
CA GLY A 18 -3.48 -7.34 8.77
C GLY A 18 -3.53 -6.56 7.46
N VAL A 19 -3.34 -7.23 6.32
CA VAL A 19 -3.44 -6.61 4.99
C VAL A 19 -4.84 -6.07 4.74
N LEU A 20 -5.89 -6.83 5.06
CA LEU A 20 -7.27 -6.38 4.89
C LEU A 20 -7.59 -5.18 5.78
N GLN A 21 -7.18 -5.22 7.05
CA GLN A 21 -7.40 -4.12 7.99
C GLN A 21 -6.68 -2.84 7.57
N LEU A 22 -5.45 -2.95 7.07
CA LEU A 22 -4.68 -1.82 6.57
C LEU A 22 -5.30 -1.23 5.29
N GLY A 23 -5.79 -2.09 4.40
CA GLY A 23 -6.49 -1.68 3.19
C GLY A 23 -7.75 -0.87 3.50
N SER A 24 -8.60 -1.36 4.41
CA SER A 24 -9.79 -0.62 4.86
C SER A 24 -9.42 0.71 5.52
N LEU A 25 -8.38 0.74 6.36
CA LEU A 25 -7.93 1.99 6.98
C LEU A 25 -7.44 3.00 5.93
N ALA A 26 -6.70 2.54 4.90
CA ALA A 26 -6.19 3.42 3.85
C ALA A 26 -7.31 4.06 3.01
N GLU A 27 -8.41 3.35 2.80
CA GLU A 27 -9.61 3.89 2.12
C GLU A 27 -10.38 4.88 3.01
N GLU A 28 -10.37 4.67 4.33
CA GLU A 28 -11.10 5.50 5.31
C GLU A 28 -10.34 6.76 5.76
N VAL A 29 -9.01 6.79 5.64
CA VAL A 29 -8.18 7.96 5.99
C VAL A 29 -8.45 9.06 4.96
N ASP A 30 -9.49 9.83 5.27
CA ASP A 30 -10.08 10.88 4.45
C ASP A 30 -9.08 12.02 4.20
N PRO A 31 -9.00 12.60 2.98
CA PRO A 31 -8.35 13.89 2.74
C PRO A 31 -8.78 15.01 3.70
N MET A 32 -9.92 14.91 4.40
CA MET A 32 -10.28 15.80 5.50
C MET A 32 -9.20 15.89 6.58
N LEU A 33 -8.49 14.80 6.92
CA LEU A 33 -7.41 14.80 7.93
C LEU A 33 -6.22 15.68 7.53
N THR A 34 -6.06 15.99 6.24
CA THR A 34 -5.04 16.93 5.74
C THR A 34 -5.30 18.37 6.19
N HIS A 35 -6.56 18.73 6.50
CA HIS A 35 -6.97 20.09 6.81
C HIS A 35 -7.23 20.36 8.30
N PHE A 36 -7.23 19.32 9.14
CA PHE A 36 -7.44 19.46 10.58
C PHE A 36 -6.14 19.26 11.36
N THR A 37 -5.80 20.24 12.20
CA THR A 37 -4.69 20.10 13.16
C THR A 37 -5.23 19.61 14.49
N PHE A 38 -4.67 18.51 14.99
CA PHE A 38 -5.01 18.03 16.32
C PHE A 38 -4.27 18.85 17.39
N ARG A 39 -5.03 19.40 18.34
CA ARG A 39 -4.49 20.09 19.52
C ARG A 39 -5.07 19.47 20.80
N PRO A 40 -4.26 18.82 21.64
CA PRO A 40 -4.73 18.26 22.91
C PRO A 40 -5.37 19.35 23.77
N ARG A 41 -6.60 19.11 24.25
CA ARG A 41 -7.31 20.02 25.16
C ARG A 41 -6.94 19.82 26.63
N GLN A 42 -6.44 18.64 26.97
CA GLN A 42 -5.97 18.29 28.31
C GLN A 42 -4.54 17.73 28.21
N PRO A 43 -3.66 18.03 29.18
CA PRO A 43 -2.38 17.36 29.27
C PRO A 43 -2.62 15.86 29.48
N THR A 44 -1.86 15.04 28.76
CA THR A 44 -1.77 13.59 29.02
C THR A 44 -1.35 13.35 30.47
N ALA A 45 -1.58 12.14 31.00
CA ALA A 45 -1.18 11.77 32.37
C ALA A 45 0.29 12.12 32.69
N ASN A 46 1.16 12.10 31.67
CA ASN A 46 2.49 12.69 31.67
C ASN A 46 2.66 13.64 30.46
N PRO A 47 2.82 14.96 30.67
CA PRO A 47 3.01 15.93 29.59
C PRO A 47 4.27 15.72 28.75
N ALA A 48 5.29 15.02 29.28
CA ALA A 48 6.52 14.75 28.56
C ALA A 48 6.33 13.77 27.39
N ASP A 49 5.23 13.01 27.36
CA ASP A 49 4.95 12.02 26.32
C ASP A 49 4.22 12.62 25.10
N LEU A 50 3.72 13.86 25.23
CA LEU A 50 3.00 14.55 24.15
C LEU A 50 3.77 14.61 22.83
N PRO A 51 5.09 14.92 22.80
CA PRO A 51 5.86 14.95 21.56
C PRO A 51 5.91 13.59 20.87
N PHE A 52 5.91 12.49 21.63
CA PHE A 52 5.91 11.14 21.09
C PHE A 52 4.56 10.79 20.45
N PHE A 53 3.44 11.06 21.15
CA PHE A 53 2.09 10.77 20.63
C PHE A 53 1.70 11.63 19.43
N LEU A 54 2.24 12.85 19.33
CA LEU A 54 1.98 13.77 18.23
C LEU A 54 3.03 13.69 17.11
N SER A 55 4.01 12.80 17.25
CA SER A 55 5.07 12.66 16.24
C SER A 55 4.46 12.15 14.93
N THR A 56 4.64 12.94 13.87
CA THR A 56 4.40 12.52 12.49
C THR A 56 5.69 12.06 11.81
N ASN A 57 6.82 12.07 12.53
CA ASN A 57 8.07 11.62 11.96
C ASN A 57 7.99 10.13 11.65
N PRO A 58 8.45 9.72 10.46
CA PRO A 58 8.54 8.32 10.11
C PRO A 58 9.49 7.59 11.07
N LEU A 59 9.32 6.28 11.20
CA LEU A 59 10.31 5.45 11.88
C LEU A 59 11.62 5.50 11.11
N ALA A 60 12.75 5.48 11.82
CA ALA A 60 14.08 5.59 11.21
C ALA A 60 14.35 4.51 10.14
N GLU A 61 13.78 3.31 10.31
CA GLU A 61 13.86 2.22 9.34
C GLU A 61 13.11 2.56 8.04
N MET A 62 11.93 3.17 8.16
CA MET A 62 11.12 3.60 7.01
C MET A 62 11.80 4.76 6.28
N GLU A 63 12.39 5.71 7.00
CA GLU A 63 13.16 6.82 6.41
C GLU A 63 14.42 6.30 5.69
N ALA A 64 15.08 5.28 6.24
CA ALA A 64 16.23 4.65 5.59
C ALA A 64 15.83 3.91 4.32
N GLU A 65 14.68 3.22 4.33
CA GLU A 65 14.12 2.55 3.14
C GLU A 65 13.73 3.56 2.06
N GLU A 66 13.04 4.65 2.41
CA GLU A 66 12.68 5.73 1.48
C GLU A 66 13.92 6.33 0.80
N ARG A 67 14.98 6.60 1.58
CA ARG A 67 16.25 7.10 1.00
C ARG A 67 16.88 6.09 0.04
N GLN A 68 16.76 4.79 0.32
CA GLN A 68 17.26 3.74 -0.58
C GLN A 68 16.43 3.63 -1.86
N THR A 69 15.10 3.71 -1.77
CA THR A 69 14.23 3.65 -2.95
C THR A 69 14.42 4.87 -3.85
N VAL A 70 14.57 6.06 -3.27
CA VAL A 70 14.90 7.31 -3.97
C VAL A 70 16.30 7.28 -4.59
N ALA A 71 17.29 6.72 -3.90
CA ALA A 71 18.63 6.54 -4.47
C ALA A 71 18.63 5.52 -5.62
N ALA A 72 17.86 4.43 -5.49
CA ALA A 72 17.72 3.42 -6.53
C ALA A 72 17.03 3.98 -7.78
N SER A 73 15.95 4.75 -7.62
CA SER A 73 15.27 5.41 -8.74
C SER A 73 16.18 6.42 -9.45
N SER A 74 17.02 7.13 -8.68
CA SER A 74 18.06 8.03 -9.22
C SER A 74 19.13 7.28 -10.01
N SER A 75 19.57 6.12 -9.54
CA SER A 75 20.57 5.27 -10.20
C SER A 75 20.06 4.62 -11.50
N CYS A 76 18.75 4.49 -11.68
CA CYS A 76 18.13 3.99 -12.91
C CYS A 76 18.02 5.05 -14.03
N GLY A 77 18.66 6.22 -13.86
CA GLY A 77 18.78 7.25 -14.90
C GLY A 77 17.94 8.51 -14.70
N GLY A 78 17.48 8.79 -13.47
CA GLY A 78 16.69 9.98 -13.16
C GLY A 78 17.14 10.62 -11.85
N GLY A 79 18.32 11.24 -11.84
CA GLY A 79 18.77 12.03 -10.69
C GLY A 79 17.75 13.11 -10.34
N GLU A 80 17.29 13.11 -9.09
CA GLU A 80 16.45 14.16 -8.52
C GLU A 80 17.25 15.47 -8.40
N GLY A 81 17.23 16.23 -9.48
CA GLY A 81 17.85 17.54 -9.56
C GLY A 81 17.57 18.13 -10.93
N ASN A 82 16.37 18.70 -11.10
CA ASN A 82 15.81 19.24 -12.34
C ASN A 82 15.39 18.19 -13.40
N MET A 83 14.35 17.40 -13.12
CA MET A 83 13.53 16.91 -14.24
C MET A 83 12.82 18.10 -14.87
N SER A 84 13.04 18.31 -16.16
CA SER A 84 12.31 19.32 -16.92
C SER A 84 10.82 18.96 -16.97
N GLU A 85 9.94 19.95 -17.00
CA GLU A 85 8.49 19.77 -17.15
C GLU A 85 8.08 18.73 -18.22
N PRO A 86 8.72 18.65 -19.41
CA PRO A 86 8.42 17.59 -20.38
C PRO A 86 8.81 16.18 -19.93
N ALA A 87 9.85 16.03 -19.10
CA ALA A 87 10.26 14.73 -18.56
C ALA A 87 9.25 14.21 -17.51
N LEU A 88 8.66 15.10 -16.71
CA LEU A 88 7.59 14.75 -15.78
C LEU A 88 6.33 14.29 -16.52
N LYS A 89 5.92 15.01 -17.58
CA LYS A 89 4.77 14.61 -18.41
C LYS A 89 5.00 13.25 -19.10
N ALA A 90 6.21 12.99 -19.59
CA ALA A 90 6.54 11.71 -20.19
C ALA A 90 6.52 10.56 -19.17
N LEU A 91 6.89 10.83 -17.92
CA LEU A 91 6.81 9.85 -16.83
C LEU A 91 5.34 9.58 -16.45
N GLU A 92 4.51 10.62 -16.35
CA GLU A 92 3.08 10.51 -16.09
C GLU A 92 2.37 9.67 -17.17
N GLU A 93 2.63 9.95 -18.46
CA GLU A 93 2.09 9.16 -19.57
C GLU A 93 2.52 7.68 -19.49
N LYS A 94 3.78 7.43 -19.08
CA LYS A 94 4.29 6.07 -18.91
C LYS A 94 3.58 5.34 -17.76
N VAL A 95 3.30 6.03 -16.66
CA VAL A 95 2.53 5.50 -15.52
C VAL A 95 1.10 5.19 -15.95
N ASP A 96 0.44 6.09 -16.66
CA ASP A 96 -0.94 5.88 -17.14
C ASP A 96 -1.04 4.70 -18.10
N LYS A 97 -0.08 4.57 -19.01
CA LYS A 97 0.01 3.43 -19.92
C LYS A 97 0.20 2.11 -19.17
N TYR A 98 1.02 2.12 -18.12
CA TYR A 98 1.23 0.94 -17.28
C TYR A 98 -0.06 0.57 -16.52
N ASN A 99 -0.70 1.54 -15.89
CA ASN A 99 -1.96 1.36 -15.16
C ASN A 99 -3.08 0.82 -16.07
N SER A 100 -3.19 1.38 -17.28
CA SER A 100 -4.14 0.92 -18.30
C SER A 100 -3.90 -0.55 -18.68
N ARG A 101 -2.62 -0.96 -18.79
CA ARG A 101 -2.26 -2.35 -19.08
C ARG A 101 -2.61 -3.28 -17.93
N VAL A 102 -2.40 -2.85 -16.68
CA VAL A 102 -2.77 -3.64 -15.49
C VAL A 102 -4.28 -3.87 -15.45
N GLN A 103 -5.09 -2.82 -15.61
CA GLN A 103 -6.56 -2.94 -15.67
C GLN A 103 -7.04 -3.86 -16.81
N SER A 104 -6.37 -3.80 -17.97
CA SER A 104 -6.67 -4.73 -19.07
C SER A 104 -6.37 -6.18 -18.72
N LEU A 105 -5.31 -6.45 -17.95
CA LEU A 105 -5.01 -7.80 -17.48
C LEU A 105 -6.01 -8.27 -16.43
N GLU A 106 -6.38 -7.41 -15.48
CA GLU A 106 -7.37 -7.71 -14.46
C GLU A 106 -8.71 -8.10 -15.09
N SER A 107 -9.22 -7.26 -16.00
CA SER A 107 -10.47 -7.56 -16.74
C SER A 107 -10.38 -8.84 -17.58
N PHE A 108 -9.23 -9.15 -18.17
CA PHE A 108 -9.01 -10.41 -18.87
C PHE A 108 -9.12 -11.62 -17.93
N PHE A 109 -8.45 -11.56 -16.76
CA PHE A 109 -8.49 -12.64 -15.77
C PHE A 109 -9.87 -12.82 -15.14
N GLU A 110 -10.58 -11.73 -14.85
CA GLU A 110 -11.96 -11.78 -14.37
C GLU A 110 -12.90 -12.43 -15.38
N HIS A 111 -12.75 -12.10 -16.67
CA HIS A 111 -13.55 -12.70 -17.73
C HIS A 111 -13.29 -14.21 -17.86
N GLN A 112 -12.02 -14.62 -17.86
CA GLN A 112 -11.64 -16.03 -17.90
C GLN A 112 -12.16 -16.80 -16.68
N SER A 113 -11.98 -16.24 -15.48
CA SER A 113 -12.46 -16.82 -14.23
C SER A 113 -13.98 -17.01 -14.24
N THR A 114 -14.71 -15.98 -14.65
CA THR A 114 -16.18 -16.00 -14.74
C THR A 114 -16.67 -17.06 -15.73
N ASN A 115 -16.05 -17.16 -16.90
CA ASN A 115 -16.41 -18.16 -17.91
C ASN A 115 -16.10 -19.59 -17.43
N MET A 116 -14.98 -19.77 -16.73
CA MET A 116 -14.62 -21.06 -16.14
C MET A 116 -15.63 -21.48 -15.06
N MET A 117 -15.99 -20.58 -14.14
CA MET A 117 -16.99 -20.86 -13.10
C MET A 117 -18.37 -21.17 -13.68
N LYS A 118 -18.79 -20.45 -14.73
CA LYS A 118 -20.04 -20.75 -15.46
C LYS A 118 -20.00 -22.13 -16.10
N SER A 119 -18.87 -22.51 -16.71
CA SER A 119 -18.68 -23.84 -17.31
C SER A 119 -18.70 -24.97 -16.28
N LEU A 120 -18.12 -24.77 -15.08
CA LEU A 120 -18.16 -25.74 -13.99
C LEU A 120 -19.58 -25.91 -13.44
N ASN A 121 -20.31 -24.81 -13.25
CA ASN A 121 -21.68 -24.85 -12.72
C ASN A 121 -22.69 -25.45 -13.72
N SER A 122 -22.53 -25.23 -15.02
CA SER A 122 -23.40 -25.86 -16.03
C SER A 122 -23.18 -27.37 -16.13
N ARG A 123 -21.95 -27.84 -15.91
CA ARG A 123 -21.59 -29.27 -15.95
C ARG A 123 -22.08 -30.07 -14.74
N SER A 124 -22.35 -29.41 -13.62
CA SER A 124 -22.89 -30.06 -12.41
C SER A 124 -24.40 -30.32 -12.49
N HIS A 125 -25.12 -29.62 -13.38
CA HIS A 125 -26.58 -29.74 -13.54
C HIS A 125 -27.00 -30.78 -14.59
N THR A 126 -26.04 -31.47 -15.22
CA THR A 126 -26.28 -32.51 -16.24
C THR A 126 -26.05 -33.94 -15.71
N LYS A 127 -26.24 -34.17 -14.41
CA LYS A 127 -26.20 -35.51 -13.80
C LYS A 127 -27.39 -35.75 -12.90
#